data_AF-A0A7G6SP34-F1
#
_entry.id   AF-A0A7G6SP34-F1
#
_cell.length_a   1.000
_cell.length_b   1.000
_cell.length_c   1.000
_cell.angle_alpha   90.00
_cell.angle_beta   90.00
_cell.angle_gamma   90.00
#
_symmetry.space_group_name_H-M   'P 1'
#
loop_
_entity.id
_entity.type
_entity.pdbx_description
1 polymer ?
#
loop_
_entity_poly.entity_id
_entity_poly.type
_entity_poly.pdbx_seq_one_letter_code
_entity_poly.pdbx_strand_id
1 'polypeptide(L)'
;MSSVQAQDVKQIIAYGSGKTALKYIAFSALVLVVGLIVAFGTKNWLLGLPVAALAAVVLVWQTNGWLTAEPFLLLSPAGLRLNLDGYVFLDVPWREVEGISWLDITFEVVKRRWGTSWYRWGKDQYRDVTALQVSEAFMDETIMPLWRAVYRNSGGSKRFGIGLATFTFAPNLTASRLGNIFPAQDGKRFVALPHKVLSTNGEQLRAEVEARWLAFGKRTDTDAGASR
;
A
#
# COMPACT_ATOMS: atom_id res chain seq x y z
N MET A 1 -20.66 -15.03 -23.67
CA MET A 1 -20.15 -13.65 -23.59
C MET A 1 -21.22 -12.80 -22.92
N SER A 2 -21.09 -12.50 -21.62
CA SER A 2 -22.14 -11.81 -20.85
C SER A 2 -21.53 -10.79 -19.88
N SER A 3 -21.62 -9.52 -20.28
CA SER A 3 -22.16 -8.39 -19.48
C SER A 3 -21.75 -8.23 -18.01
N VAL A 4 -20.46 -8.30 -17.69
CA VAL A 4 -19.91 -7.75 -16.44
C VAL A 4 -18.72 -6.87 -16.85
N GLN A 5 -18.68 -5.62 -16.36
CA GLN A 5 -17.58 -4.64 -16.49
C GLN A 5 -17.43 -3.89 -17.82
N ALA A 6 -18.46 -3.16 -18.23
CA ALA A 6 -18.21 -1.79 -18.70
C ALA A 6 -18.45 -0.86 -17.49
N GLN A 7 -17.62 -1.00 -16.47
CA GLN A 7 -17.66 -0.11 -15.32
C GLN A 7 -17.25 1.27 -15.81
N ASP A 8 -18.05 2.31 -15.50
CA ASP A 8 -17.84 3.64 -16.07
C ASP A 8 -16.41 4.11 -15.79
N VAL A 9 -15.61 4.17 -16.85
CA VAL A 9 -14.18 4.49 -16.79
C VAL A 9 -13.96 5.93 -16.27
N LYS A 10 -15.02 6.76 -16.32
CA LYS A 10 -15.04 8.11 -15.74
C LYS A 10 -15.27 8.13 -14.23
N GLN A 11 -15.76 7.05 -13.64
CA GLN A 11 -16.01 6.97 -12.21
C GLN A 11 -14.69 6.96 -11.42
N ILE A 12 -14.66 7.75 -10.35
CA ILE A 12 -13.57 7.75 -9.38
C ILE A 12 -13.74 6.53 -8.45
N ILE A 13 -12.71 5.68 -8.39
CA ILE A 13 -12.70 4.49 -7.54
C ILE A 13 -11.62 4.65 -6.47
N ALA A 14 -11.98 4.47 -5.20
CA ALA A 14 -11.08 4.58 -4.07
C ALA A 14 -10.88 3.22 -3.39
N TYR A 15 -9.63 2.88 -3.07
CA TYR A 15 -9.24 1.64 -2.39
C TYR A 15 -8.47 1.90 -1.09
N GLY A 16 -8.53 0.92 -0.17
CA GLY A 16 -7.57 0.77 0.92
C GLY A 16 -7.87 1.40 2.28
N SER A 17 -8.73 2.42 2.41
CA SER A 17 -8.88 3.09 3.72
C SER A 17 -9.71 2.28 4.74
N GLY A 18 -10.81 1.64 4.34
CA GLY A 18 -11.77 1.04 5.30
C GLY A 18 -11.38 -0.34 5.85
N LYS A 19 -11.14 -1.33 4.98
CA LYS A 19 -11.01 -2.74 5.38
C LYS A 19 -9.66 -3.08 6.03
N THR A 20 -8.57 -2.44 5.60
CA THR A 20 -7.24 -2.65 6.20
C THR A 20 -7.20 -2.07 7.62
N ALA A 21 -7.75 -0.88 7.82
CA ALA A 21 -7.85 -0.24 9.14
C ALA A 21 -8.68 -1.06 10.14
N LEU A 22 -9.82 -1.62 9.71
CA LEU A 22 -10.68 -2.45 10.57
C LEU A 22 -9.92 -3.64 11.18
N LYS A 23 -9.03 -4.29 10.42
CA LYS A 23 -8.23 -5.42 10.92
C LYS A 23 -7.29 -5.01 12.05
N TYR A 24 -6.65 -3.84 11.93
CA TYR A 24 -5.75 -3.33 12.96
C TYR A 24 -6.51 -2.81 14.19
N ILE A 25 -7.68 -2.18 14.00
CA ILE A 25 -8.56 -1.77 15.10
C ILE A 25 -9.02 -3.00 15.88
N ALA A 26 -9.46 -4.06 15.20
CA ALA A 26 -9.87 -5.31 15.84
C ALA A 26 -8.73 -5.93 16.65
N PHE A 27 -7.50 -5.89 16.12
CA PHE A 27 -6.32 -6.37 16.84
C PHE A 27 -6.01 -5.50 18.08
N SER A 28 -6.00 -4.18 17.95
CA SER A 28 -5.77 -3.25 19.07
C SER A 28 -6.85 -3.38 20.14
N ALA A 29 -8.12 -3.57 19.76
CA ALA A 29 -9.22 -3.81 20.68
C ALA A 29 -9.03 -5.13 21.44
N LEU A 30 -8.58 -6.19 20.77
CA LEU A 30 -8.27 -7.47 21.40
C LEU A 30 -7.14 -7.31 22.44
N VAL A 31 -6.06 -6.59 22.10
CA VAL A 31 -4.96 -6.31 23.04
C VAL A 31 -5.44 -5.51 24.24
N LEU A 32 -6.32 -4.53 24.04
CA LEU A 32 -6.93 -3.77 25.13
C LEU A 32 -7.75 -4.67 26.07
N VAL A 33 -8.59 -5.54 25.52
CA VAL A 33 -9.38 -6.50 26.31
C VAL A 33 -8.48 -7.44 27.10
N VAL A 34 -7.44 -7.99 26.49
CA VAL A 34 -6.46 -8.86 27.19
C VAL A 34 -5.73 -8.10 28.29
N GLY A 35 -5.29 -6.86 28.05
CA GLY A 35 -4.64 -6.02 29.05
C GLY A 35 -5.54 -5.76 30.27
N LEU A 36 -6.83 -5.49 30.05
CA LEU A 36 -7.81 -5.33 31.11
C LEU A 36 -8.07 -6.64 31.88
N ILE A 37 -8.17 -7.78 31.19
CA ILE A 37 -8.31 -9.10 31.84
C ILE A 37 -7.10 -9.40 32.74
N VAL A 38 -5.89 -9.09 32.29
CA VAL A 38 -4.68 -9.26 33.11
C VAL A 38 -4.70 -8.32 34.32
N ALA A 39 -5.06 -7.05 34.11
CA ALA A 39 -5.10 -6.04 35.17
C ALA A 39 -6.08 -6.42 36.30
N PHE A 40 -7.30 -6.83 35.93
CA PHE A 40 -8.40 -7.01 36.88
C PHE A 40 -8.68 -8.48 37.22
N GLY A 41 -8.49 -9.41 36.28
CA GLY A 41 -8.73 -10.85 36.47
C GLY A 41 -7.60 -11.55 37.23
N THR A 42 -6.34 -11.24 36.91
CA THR A 42 -5.18 -11.83 37.62
C THR A 42 -4.64 -10.95 38.75
N LYS A 43 -5.27 -9.80 39.01
CA LYS A 43 -4.81 -8.75 39.95
C LYS A 43 -3.38 -8.24 39.69
N ASN A 44 -2.81 -8.50 38.52
CA ASN A 44 -1.50 -8.00 38.09
C ASN A 44 -1.65 -6.63 37.44
N TRP A 45 -2.16 -5.68 38.20
CA TRP A 45 -2.47 -4.32 37.73
C TRP A 45 -1.24 -3.59 37.21
N LEU A 46 -0.05 -3.80 37.80
CA LEU A 46 1.22 -3.22 37.37
C LEU A 46 1.64 -3.61 35.94
N LEU A 47 1.15 -4.74 35.43
CA LEU A 47 1.43 -5.21 34.07
C LEU A 47 0.26 -4.93 33.13
N GLY A 48 -0.97 -5.16 33.59
CA GLY A 48 -2.16 -5.02 32.75
C GLY A 48 -2.54 -3.57 32.45
N LEU A 49 -2.44 -2.64 33.40
CA LEU A 49 -2.81 -1.23 33.20
C LEU A 49 -1.93 -0.51 32.18
N PRO A 50 -0.59 -0.61 32.22
CA PRO A 50 0.26 0.01 31.21
C PRO A 50 0.00 -0.52 29.80
N VAL A 51 -0.23 -1.83 29.66
CA VAL A 51 -0.55 -2.47 28.36
C VAL A 51 -1.90 -1.98 27.85
N ALA A 52 -2.93 -1.95 28.71
CA ALA A 52 -4.25 -1.45 28.34
C ALA A 52 -4.23 0.04 27.97
N ALA A 53 -3.49 0.86 28.72
CA ALA A 53 -3.35 2.29 28.44
C ALA A 53 -2.63 2.54 27.11
N LEU A 54 -1.54 1.83 26.84
CA LEU A 54 -0.83 1.91 25.56
C LEU A 54 -1.76 1.47 24.41
N ALA A 55 -2.48 0.36 24.57
CA ALA A 55 -3.44 -0.12 23.58
C ALA A 55 -4.54 0.91 23.32
N ALA A 56 -5.08 1.56 24.37
CA ALA A 56 -6.09 2.60 24.24
C ALA A 56 -5.58 3.82 23.47
N VAL A 57 -4.37 4.30 23.77
CA VAL A 57 -3.73 5.42 23.04
C VAL A 57 -3.51 5.06 21.57
N VAL A 58 -3.01 3.85 21.30
CA VAL A 58 -2.81 3.36 19.93
C VAL A 58 -4.15 3.24 19.20
N LEU A 59 -5.21 2.78 19.86
CA LEU A 59 -6.54 2.61 19.28
C LEU A 59 -7.15 3.97 18.94
N VAL A 60 -7.08 4.96 19.85
CA VAL A 60 -7.52 6.34 19.58
C VAL A 60 -6.71 6.96 18.43
N TRP A 61 -5.39 6.79 18.43
CA TRP A 61 -4.52 7.30 17.36
C TRP A 61 -4.84 6.66 16.00
N GLN A 62 -5.04 5.34 15.96
CA GLN A 62 -5.43 4.61 14.74
C GLN A 62 -6.81 5.03 14.24
N THR A 63 -7.79 5.19 15.14
CA THR A 63 -9.17 5.58 14.78
C THR A 63 -9.21 7.02 14.27
N ASN A 64 -8.53 7.94 14.94
CA ASN A 64 -8.45 9.34 14.50
C ASN A 64 -7.68 9.45 13.18
N GLY A 65 -6.55 8.77 13.05
CA GLY A 65 -5.79 8.71 11.81
C GLY A 65 -6.62 8.15 10.65
N TRP A 66 -7.48 7.16 10.92
CA TRP A 66 -8.40 6.57 9.94
C TRP A 66 -9.55 7.49 9.52
N LEU A 67 -10.20 8.18 10.47
CA LEU A 67 -11.27 9.15 10.15
C LEU A 67 -10.76 10.29 9.26
N THR A 68 -9.47 10.58 9.32
CA THR A 68 -8.81 11.58 8.48
C THR A 68 -8.03 10.98 7.31
N ALA A 69 -8.00 9.65 7.14
CA ALA A 69 -7.15 9.00 6.16
C ALA A 69 -7.75 9.11 4.75
N GLU A 70 -7.03 9.79 3.86
CA GLU A 70 -7.28 9.71 2.43
C GLU A 70 -7.09 8.26 1.91
N PRO A 71 -7.85 7.84 0.88
CA PRO A 71 -7.71 6.51 0.29
C PRO A 71 -6.29 6.24 -0.18
N PHE A 72 -5.86 4.97 -0.07
CA PHE A 72 -4.51 4.54 -0.44
C PHE A 72 -4.25 4.60 -1.92
N LEU A 73 -5.26 4.23 -2.70
CA LEU A 73 -5.26 4.34 -4.14
C LEU A 73 -6.57 4.97 -4.57
N LEU A 74 -6.48 6.00 -5.41
CA LEU A 74 -7.61 6.62 -6.06
C LEU A 74 -7.39 6.53 -7.57
N LEU A 75 -8.27 5.82 -8.26
CA LEU A 75 -8.31 5.74 -9.71
C LEU A 75 -9.26 6.82 -10.23
N SER A 76 -8.76 7.71 -11.08
CA SER A 76 -9.52 8.79 -11.70
C SER A 76 -9.26 8.85 -13.20
N PRO A 77 -10.04 9.63 -13.97
CA PRO A 77 -9.76 9.85 -15.38
C PRO A 77 -8.42 10.57 -15.65
N ALA A 78 -7.93 11.38 -14.70
CA ALA A 78 -6.68 12.11 -14.83
C ALA A 78 -5.44 11.20 -14.61
N GLY A 79 -5.60 10.13 -13.85
CA GLY A 79 -4.52 9.27 -13.44
C GLY A 79 -4.86 8.47 -12.19
N LEU A 80 -3.85 7.82 -11.63
CA LEU A 80 -3.91 7.18 -10.32
C LEU A 80 -3.21 8.08 -9.28
N ARG A 81 -3.82 8.21 -8.11
CA ARG A 81 -3.23 8.88 -6.95
C ARG A 81 -2.95 7.87 -5.86
N LEU A 82 -1.72 7.85 -5.37
CA LEU A 82 -1.25 6.98 -4.30
C LEU A 82 -0.97 7.82 -3.06
N ASN A 83 -1.63 7.49 -1.96
CA ASN A 83 -1.30 8.03 -0.65
C ASN A 83 -0.12 7.22 -0.07
N LEU A 84 1.08 7.81 -0.06
CA LEU A 84 2.31 7.12 0.37
C LEU A 84 2.45 7.11 1.90
N ASP A 85 2.22 8.22 2.59
CA ASP A 85 2.46 8.34 4.04
C ASP A 85 1.40 9.14 4.82
N GLY A 86 0.24 9.39 4.22
CA GLY A 86 -0.85 10.21 4.74
C GLY A 86 -0.75 11.71 4.43
N TYR A 87 0.44 12.19 4.06
CA TYR A 87 0.69 13.61 3.74
C TYR A 87 1.41 13.81 2.40
N VAL A 88 2.04 12.76 1.89
CA VAL A 88 2.75 12.68 0.63
C VAL A 88 1.95 11.81 -0.31
N PHE A 89 1.58 12.40 -1.44
CA PHE A 89 0.82 11.75 -2.49
C PHE A 89 1.66 11.69 -3.76
N LEU A 90 1.54 10.58 -4.48
CA LEU A 90 2.08 10.43 -5.82
C LEU A 90 0.89 10.38 -6.79
N ASP A 91 0.85 11.34 -7.71
CA ASP A 91 -0.07 11.33 -8.84
C ASP A 91 0.68 10.79 -10.06
N VAL A 92 0.21 9.67 -10.62
CA VAL A 92 0.74 9.10 -11.87
C VAL A 92 -0.30 9.30 -12.97
N PRO A 93 -0.07 10.23 -13.91
CA PRO A 93 -0.93 10.40 -15.07
C PRO A 93 -0.94 9.15 -15.95
N TRP A 94 -2.07 8.82 -16.57
CA TRP A 94 -2.17 7.65 -17.46
C TRP A 94 -1.21 7.70 -18.65
N ARG A 95 -0.82 8.89 -19.10
CA ARG A 95 0.16 9.11 -20.17
C ARG A 95 1.60 8.70 -19.81
N GLU A 96 1.93 8.62 -18.51
CA GLU A 96 3.25 8.20 -18.03
C GLU A 96 3.35 6.68 -17.88
N VAL A 97 2.22 5.97 -17.99
CA VAL A 97 2.17 4.51 -17.92
C VAL A 97 2.49 3.94 -19.30
N GLU A 98 3.60 3.22 -19.39
CA GLU A 98 4.08 2.57 -20.61
C GLU A 98 3.54 1.15 -20.78
N GLY A 99 3.13 0.51 -19.69
CA GLY A 99 2.61 -0.86 -19.71
C GLY A 99 2.11 -1.33 -18.36
N ILE A 100 1.36 -2.43 -18.35
CA ILE A 100 0.82 -3.05 -17.13
C ILE A 100 1.27 -4.51 -17.07
N SER A 101 2.00 -4.85 -16.01
CA SER A 101 2.58 -6.18 -15.80
C SER A 101 2.13 -6.78 -14.47
N TRP A 102 2.32 -8.09 -14.32
CA TRP A 102 2.25 -8.77 -13.03
C TRP A 102 3.66 -8.92 -12.49
N LEU A 103 3.87 -8.56 -11.23
CA LEU A 103 5.15 -8.72 -10.55
C LEU A 103 5.02 -9.52 -9.27
N ASP A 104 6.01 -10.36 -9.02
CA ASP A 104 6.23 -11.01 -7.73
C ASP A 104 7.30 -10.24 -6.96
N ILE A 105 6.87 -9.46 -5.97
CA ILE A 105 7.76 -8.63 -5.17
C ILE A 105 8.25 -9.46 -3.99
N THR A 106 9.50 -9.91 -4.06
CA THR A 106 10.16 -10.64 -2.98
C THR A 106 10.85 -9.66 -2.03
N PHE A 107 10.63 -9.84 -0.73
CA PHE A 107 11.28 -9.05 0.31
C PHE A 107 11.79 -9.94 1.43
N GLU A 108 12.87 -9.48 2.08
CA GLU A 108 13.40 -10.17 3.25
C GLU A 108 12.51 -9.90 4.45
N VAL A 109 12.29 -10.95 5.23
CA VAL A 109 11.51 -10.92 6.45
C VAL A 109 12.28 -11.63 7.54
N VAL A 110 12.30 -11.04 8.72
CA VAL A 110 12.62 -11.81 9.91
C VAL A 110 11.40 -12.68 10.23
N LYS A 111 11.55 -13.98 10.44
CA LYS A 111 10.47 -14.85 10.91
C LYS A 111 10.76 -15.24 12.35
N ARG A 112 9.81 -14.97 13.24
CA ARG A 112 9.83 -15.54 14.59
C ARG A 112 9.17 -16.91 14.52
N ARG A 113 9.90 -17.95 14.90
CA ARG A 113 9.33 -19.30 15.01
C ARG A 113 8.53 -19.39 16.29
N TRP A 114 7.24 -19.70 16.17
CA TRP A 114 6.33 -19.90 17.30
C TRP A 114 6.95 -20.88 18.31
N GLY A 115 6.95 -20.52 19.60
CA GLY A 115 7.54 -21.32 20.68
C GLY A 115 9.04 -21.13 20.93
N THR A 116 9.74 -20.24 20.20
CA THR A 116 11.17 -19.95 20.43
C THR A 116 11.46 -18.44 20.46
N SER A 117 12.52 -18.01 21.14
CA SER A 117 12.95 -16.60 21.19
C SER A 117 13.89 -16.21 20.04
N TRP A 118 14.05 -17.08 19.04
CA TRP A 118 15.08 -16.94 18.00
C TRP A 118 14.44 -16.41 16.71
N TYR A 119 15.15 -15.48 16.09
CA TYR A 119 14.74 -14.80 14.86
C TYR A 119 15.53 -15.37 13.68
N ARG A 120 14.85 -15.80 12.62
CA ARG A 120 15.51 -16.29 11.39
C ARG A 120 15.20 -15.38 10.22
N TRP A 121 16.22 -15.01 9.46
CA TRP A 121 16.06 -14.37 8.17
C TRP A 121 15.39 -15.31 7.18
N GLY A 122 14.35 -14.85 6.51
CA GLY A 122 13.62 -15.56 5.48
C GLY A 122 13.19 -14.61 4.37
N LYS A 123 12.60 -15.16 3.32
CA LYS A 123 11.98 -14.38 2.24
C LYS A 123 10.46 -14.53 2.33
N ASP A 124 9.77 -13.45 2.02
CA ASP A 124 8.34 -13.44 1.77
C ASP A 124 8.08 -12.71 0.45
N GLN A 125 6.88 -12.85 -0.10
CA GLN A 125 6.57 -12.32 -1.42
C GLN A 125 5.13 -11.83 -1.52
N TYR A 126 4.96 -10.66 -2.13
CA TYR A 126 3.68 -10.28 -2.72
C TYR A 126 3.64 -10.90 -4.11
N ARG A 127 2.80 -11.91 -4.29
CA ARG A 127 2.55 -12.51 -5.60
C ARG A 127 1.48 -11.77 -6.34
N ASP A 128 1.57 -11.80 -7.67
CA ASP A 128 0.53 -11.30 -8.56
C ASP A 128 0.17 -9.85 -8.19
N VAL A 129 1.17 -8.99 -8.14
CA VAL A 129 0.99 -7.56 -7.90
C VAL A 129 0.82 -6.84 -9.22
N THR A 130 -0.27 -6.08 -9.36
CA THR A 130 -0.47 -5.20 -10.51
C THR A 130 0.62 -4.14 -10.50
N ALA A 131 1.44 -4.09 -11.54
CA ALA A 131 2.56 -3.17 -11.64
C ALA A 131 2.43 -2.32 -12.92
N LEU A 132 2.46 -1.00 -12.75
CA LEU A 132 2.47 -0.06 -13.86
C LEU A 132 3.92 0.25 -14.22
N GLN A 133 4.34 -0.12 -15.42
CA GLN A 133 5.61 0.35 -15.97
C GLN A 133 5.48 1.85 -16.22
N VAL A 134 6.42 2.64 -15.71
CA VAL A 134 6.47 4.09 -15.89
C VAL A 134 7.74 4.51 -16.60
N SER A 135 7.69 5.67 -17.25
CA SER A 135 8.86 6.24 -17.94
C SER A 135 10.01 6.51 -16.95
N GLU A 136 11.25 6.34 -17.43
CA GLU A 136 12.45 6.61 -16.62
C GLU A 136 12.50 8.08 -16.19
N ALA A 137 12.12 9.00 -17.08
CA ALA A 137 12.01 10.43 -16.76
C ALA A 137 11.04 10.69 -15.60
N PHE A 138 9.85 10.09 -15.62
CA PHE A 138 8.88 10.24 -14.54
C PHE A 138 9.40 9.67 -13.21
N MET A 139 10.09 8.53 -13.27
CA MET A 139 10.72 7.93 -12.09
C MET A 139 11.75 8.88 -11.45
N ASP A 140 12.63 9.47 -12.24
CA ASP A 140 13.73 10.29 -11.74
C ASP A 140 13.30 11.71 -11.33
N GLU A 141 12.40 12.33 -12.10
CA GLU A 141 11.95 13.71 -11.86
C GLU A 141 10.86 13.80 -10.80
N THR A 142 9.99 12.79 -10.68
CA THR A 142 8.83 12.84 -9.78
C THR A 142 8.95 11.85 -8.62
N ILE A 143 9.17 10.57 -8.92
CA ILE A 143 9.13 9.53 -7.88
C ILE A 143 10.36 9.61 -6.96
N MET A 144 11.56 9.84 -7.49
CA MET A 144 12.81 9.88 -6.72
C MET A 144 12.87 11.05 -5.70
N PRO A 145 12.43 12.28 -6.03
CA PRO A 145 12.29 13.35 -5.04
C PRO A 145 11.24 13.04 -3.96
N LEU A 146 10.09 12.46 -4.34
CA LEU A 146 9.06 12.04 -3.38
C LEU A 146 9.58 10.95 -2.44
N TRP A 147 10.37 10.00 -2.94
CA TRP A 147 11.02 8.98 -2.12
C TRP A 147 11.89 9.61 -1.04
N ARG A 148 12.72 10.62 -1.39
CA ARG A 148 13.53 11.36 -0.42
C ARG A 148 12.68 12.09 0.61
N ALA A 149 11.55 12.66 0.22
CA ALA A 149 10.63 13.35 1.13
C ALA A 149 10.03 12.39 2.16
N VAL A 150 9.50 11.24 1.73
CA VAL A 150 8.96 10.21 2.63
C VAL A 150 10.04 9.65 3.54
N TYR A 151 11.23 9.37 3.02
CA TYR A 151 12.35 8.87 3.82
C TYR A 151 12.78 9.87 4.90
N ARG A 152 12.88 11.16 4.56
CA ARG A 152 13.24 12.23 5.51
C ARG A 152 12.16 12.42 6.58
N ASN A 153 10.88 12.32 6.23
CA ASN A 153 9.79 12.35 7.20
C ASN A 153 9.80 11.10 8.10
N SER A 154 10.32 9.98 7.59
CA SER A 154 10.31 8.72 8.32
C SER A 154 11.38 8.57 9.43
N GLY A 155 12.42 9.41 9.40
CA GLY A 155 13.55 9.36 10.34
C GLY A 155 13.43 10.28 11.56
N GLY A 156 12.34 11.05 11.71
CA GLY A 156 12.15 12.01 12.80
C GLY A 156 10.88 11.78 13.61
N SER A 157 10.76 12.45 14.76
CA SER A 157 9.59 12.46 15.66
C SER A 157 8.34 13.15 15.08
N LYS A 158 8.32 13.46 13.79
CA LYS A 158 7.17 14.09 13.14
C LYS A 158 6.11 13.04 12.78
N ARG A 159 4.86 13.44 12.97
CA ARG A 159 3.63 12.65 12.79
C ARG A 159 3.69 11.84 11.49
N PHE A 160 3.91 10.53 11.62
CA PHE A 160 3.61 9.60 10.53
C PHE A 160 2.11 9.62 10.28
N GLY A 161 1.69 9.93 9.07
CA GLY A 161 0.32 9.66 8.64
C GLY A 161 0.15 8.18 8.30
N ILE A 162 -1.09 7.79 8.00
CA ILE A 162 -1.46 6.43 7.62
C ILE A 162 -1.54 6.39 6.08
N GLY A 163 -0.58 5.74 5.42
CA GLY A 163 -0.51 5.59 3.95
C GLY A 163 0.04 4.23 3.51
N LEU A 164 0.21 4.01 2.21
CA LEU A 164 0.71 2.74 1.65
C LEU A 164 2.06 2.31 2.23
N ALA A 165 2.98 3.24 2.47
CA ALA A 165 4.27 2.94 3.08
C ALA A 165 4.13 2.41 4.52
N THR A 166 3.00 2.66 5.19
CA THR A 166 2.66 2.15 6.52
C THR A 166 2.14 0.71 6.49
N PHE A 167 1.76 0.17 5.33
CA PHE A 167 1.20 -1.19 5.24
C PHE A 167 1.96 -2.09 4.26
N THR A 168 2.78 -1.52 3.39
CA THR A 168 3.67 -2.27 2.47
C THR A 168 4.98 -2.65 3.17
N PHE A 169 4.90 -2.91 4.47
CA PHE A 169 6.01 -3.37 5.29
C PHE A 169 6.40 -4.80 4.90
N ALA A 170 7.71 -5.07 4.92
CA ALA A 170 8.15 -6.37 5.41
C ALA A 170 7.77 -6.44 6.90
N PRO A 171 7.09 -7.49 7.40
CA PRO A 171 6.61 -7.62 8.79
C PRO A 171 7.59 -7.25 9.91
N ASN A 172 8.89 -7.07 9.62
CA ASN A 172 9.93 -6.70 10.57
C ASN A 172 10.89 -5.62 10.05
N LEU A 173 10.40 -4.61 9.31
CA LEU A 173 11.15 -3.38 8.96
C LEU A 173 12.45 -3.59 8.15
N THR A 174 12.59 -4.74 7.48
CA THR A 174 13.86 -5.21 6.90
C THR A 174 14.04 -4.90 5.42
N ALA A 175 13.02 -4.40 4.75
CA ALA A 175 13.07 -3.93 3.37
C ALA A 175 12.69 -2.44 3.26
N SER A 176 13.26 -1.75 2.27
CA SER A 176 12.93 -0.36 1.95
C SER A 176 11.42 -0.22 1.72
N ARG A 177 10.76 0.60 2.56
CA ARG A 177 9.30 0.85 2.54
C ARG A 177 8.78 1.19 1.15
N LEU A 178 9.59 1.89 0.36
CA LEU A 178 9.25 2.38 -0.97
C LEU A 178 9.86 1.54 -2.08
N GLY A 179 10.88 0.71 -1.80
CA GLY A 179 11.39 -0.26 -2.78
C GLY A 179 10.34 -1.32 -3.16
N ASN A 180 9.41 -1.61 -2.26
CA ASN A 180 8.26 -2.49 -2.53
C ASN A 180 7.12 -1.80 -3.31
N ILE A 181 7.10 -0.46 -3.32
CA ILE A 181 6.10 0.33 -4.05
C ILE A 181 6.66 0.73 -5.43
N PHE A 182 7.97 0.93 -5.52
CA PHE A 182 8.67 1.31 -6.76
C PHE A 182 9.76 0.29 -7.13
N PRO A 183 9.39 -0.96 -7.48
CA PRO A 183 10.37 -1.96 -7.84
C PRO A 183 11.03 -1.63 -9.19
N ALA A 184 12.29 -2.05 -9.33
CA ALA A 184 13.00 -2.07 -10.59
C ALA A 184 13.28 -3.53 -10.97
N GLN A 185 12.85 -3.94 -12.16
CA GLN A 185 13.03 -5.30 -12.65
C GLN A 185 13.34 -5.28 -14.15
N ASP A 186 14.33 -6.06 -14.56
CA ASP A 186 14.75 -6.19 -15.97
C ASP A 186 15.05 -4.83 -16.64
N GLY A 187 15.66 -3.91 -15.89
CA GLY A 187 15.98 -2.55 -16.35
C GLY A 187 14.78 -1.60 -16.43
N LYS A 188 13.57 -2.07 -16.12
CA LYS A 188 12.34 -1.28 -16.12
C LYS A 188 11.97 -0.80 -14.72
N ARG A 189 11.24 0.31 -14.65
CA ARG A 189 10.76 0.93 -13.41
C ARG A 189 9.25 0.78 -13.31
N PHE A 190 8.78 0.43 -12.12
CA PHE A 190 7.38 0.15 -11.90
C PHE A 190 6.81 0.91 -10.71
N VAL A 191 5.50 1.12 -10.74
CA VAL A 191 4.67 1.46 -9.59
C VAL A 191 3.81 0.25 -9.26
N ALA A 192 4.08 -0.38 -8.11
CA ALA A 192 3.41 -1.59 -7.66
C ALA A 192 2.17 -1.28 -6.82
N LEU A 193 1.07 -1.97 -7.13
CA LEU A 193 -0.22 -1.85 -6.44
C LEU A 193 -0.56 -3.17 -5.71
N PRO A 194 -0.06 -3.38 -4.48
CA PRO A 194 -0.29 -4.61 -3.73
C PRO A 194 -1.77 -4.74 -3.32
N HIS A 195 -2.52 -5.59 -4.03
CA HIS A 195 -3.97 -5.78 -3.86
C HIS A 195 -4.37 -6.16 -2.42
N LYS A 196 -3.52 -6.92 -1.70
CA LYS A 196 -3.73 -7.29 -0.30
C LYS A 196 -3.73 -6.07 0.64
N VAL A 197 -2.84 -5.11 0.39
CA VAL A 197 -2.75 -3.86 1.17
C VAL A 197 -3.94 -2.95 0.86
N LEU A 198 -4.34 -2.92 -0.41
CA LEU A 198 -5.50 -2.19 -0.89
C LEU A 198 -6.85 -2.84 -0.52
N SER A 199 -6.82 -4.03 0.13
CA SER A 199 -7.99 -4.81 0.53
C SER A 199 -8.98 -5.07 -0.62
N THR A 200 -8.44 -5.38 -1.80
CA THR A 200 -9.20 -5.69 -3.02
C THR A 200 -8.71 -6.98 -3.69
N ASN A 201 -9.48 -7.50 -4.65
CA ASN A 201 -9.05 -8.61 -5.50
C ASN A 201 -8.05 -8.10 -6.55
N GLY A 202 -6.96 -8.85 -6.77
CA GLY A 202 -5.91 -8.50 -7.74
C GLY A 202 -6.44 -8.42 -9.17
N GLU A 203 -7.24 -9.38 -9.63
CA GLU A 203 -7.81 -9.40 -10.98
C GLU A 203 -8.74 -8.21 -11.21
N GLN A 204 -9.60 -7.92 -10.23
CA GLN A 204 -10.49 -6.76 -10.28
C GLN A 204 -9.69 -5.45 -10.35
N LEU A 205 -8.67 -5.31 -9.49
CA LEU A 205 -7.82 -4.13 -9.49
C LEU A 205 -7.11 -3.95 -10.84
N ARG A 206 -6.58 -5.04 -11.42
CA ARG A 206 -5.93 -5.00 -12.72
C ARG A 206 -6.90 -4.59 -13.82
N ALA A 207 -8.08 -5.21 -13.89
CA ALA A 207 -9.07 -4.89 -14.91
C ALA A 207 -9.47 -3.40 -14.89
N GLU A 208 -9.63 -2.83 -13.70
CA GLU A 208 -9.96 -1.40 -13.53
C GLU A 208 -8.84 -0.45 -13.95
N VAL A 209 -7.58 -0.86 -13.73
CA VAL A 209 -6.40 -0.11 -14.12
C VAL A 209 -6.18 -0.22 -15.64
N GLU A 210 -6.29 -1.42 -16.21
CA GLU A 210 -6.19 -1.67 -17.65
C GLU A 210 -7.26 -0.92 -18.43
N ALA A 211 -8.52 -0.97 -18.00
CA ALA A 211 -9.62 -0.26 -18.66
C ALA A 211 -9.36 1.26 -18.73
N ARG A 212 -8.83 1.86 -17.66
CA ARG A 212 -8.50 3.29 -17.62
C ARG A 212 -7.26 3.63 -18.41
N TRP A 213 -6.23 2.79 -18.36
CA TRP A 213 -5.04 2.97 -19.18
C TRP A 213 -5.36 2.87 -20.67
N LEU A 214 -6.21 1.93 -21.09
CA LEU A 214 -6.67 1.84 -22.47
C LEU A 214 -7.51 3.05 -22.89
N ALA A 215 -8.31 3.62 -21.99
CA ALA A 215 -9.15 4.77 -22.28
C ALA A 215 -8.41 6.12 -22.29
N PHE A 216 -7.41 6.30 -21.41
CA PHE A 216 -6.78 7.59 -21.13
C PHE A 216 -5.26 7.60 -21.26
N GLY A 217 -4.65 6.44 -21.48
CA GLY A 217 -3.21 6.28 -21.67
C GLY A 217 -2.74 6.85 -22.99
N LYS A 218 -1.41 6.83 -23.16
CA LYS A 218 -0.78 7.29 -24.40
C LYS A 218 -1.17 6.31 -25.51
N ARG A 219 -1.88 6.78 -26.54
CA ARG A 219 -2.08 5.99 -27.76
C ARG A 219 -0.73 5.83 -28.44
N THR A 220 -0.18 4.63 -28.43
CA THR A 220 0.82 4.23 -29.39
C THR A 220 0.09 3.94 -30.69
N ASP A 221 -0.08 4.96 -31.53
CA ASP A 221 -0.51 4.76 -32.92
C ASP A 221 0.59 3.97 -33.64
N THR A 222 0.58 2.65 -33.51
CA THR A 222 1.48 1.75 -34.25
C THR A 222 0.73 0.94 -35.32
N ASP A 223 -0.47 1.39 -35.71
CA ASP A 223 -1.26 0.77 -36.79
C ASP A 223 -1.59 1.73 -37.96
N ALA A 224 -1.04 2.94 -38.00
CA ALA A 224 -1.23 3.88 -39.11
C ALA A 224 -0.09 3.89 -40.14
N GLY A 225 0.57 2.74 -40.36
CA GLY A 225 1.74 2.60 -41.25
C GLY A 225 1.66 1.46 -42.26
N ALA A 226 0.52 0.77 -42.38
CA ALA A 226 0.35 -0.38 -43.27
C ALA A 226 -0.87 -0.21 -44.20
N SER A 227 -0.92 0.88 -44.97
CA SER A 227 -1.71 0.94 -46.21
C SER A 227 -1.11 2.01 -47.13
N ARG A 228 -0.19 1.59 -48.00
CA ARG A 228 0.01 2.22 -49.30
C ARG A 228 -0.61 1.31 -50.35
#